data_AF-A0AAW5RE89-F1
#
_entry.id   AF-A0AAW5RE89-F1
#
_cell.length_a   1.000
_cell.length_b   1.000
_cell.length_c   1.000
_cell.angle_alpha   90.00
_cell.angle_beta   90.00
_cell.angle_gamma   90.00
#
_symmetry.space_group_name_H-M   'P 1'
#
loop_
_entity.id
_entity.type
_entity.pdbx_description
1 polymer ?
#
loop_
_entity_poly.entity_id
_entity_poly.type
_entity_poly.pdbx_seq_one_letter_code
_entity_poly.pdbx_strand_id
1 'polypeptide(L)'
;MLKSGELDTRLMRFGAATGTPPEWPQLGKLWAKIIDPKAAGREAQASIYATGSTLITVRTRGDILPGQLLKGNACWYLIEDTASEPGALQISARKLSGEPATYTPKQGEPYPVTAFLAAENVMVGARSEPRHQIDLILPELVPPFARQGDQITLRGRQYRIDGLIEGSDNGTTLRVMVA
;
A
#
# COMPACT_ATOMS: atom_id res chain seq x y z
N MET A 1 6.42 -9.70 29.05
CA MET A 1 6.76 -11.06 28.53
C MET A 1 5.61 -11.52 27.64
N LEU A 2 5.86 -11.74 26.34
CA LEU A 2 4.85 -12.22 25.39
C LEU A 2 4.41 -13.65 25.74
N LYS A 3 3.10 -13.92 25.72
CA LYS A 3 2.59 -15.27 25.97
C LYS A 3 2.73 -16.15 24.73
N SER A 4 2.87 -17.46 24.91
CA SER A 4 2.84 -18.42 23.80
C SER A 4 1.50 -18.34 23.07
N GLY A 5 1.52 -18.33 21.74
CA GLY A 5 0.31 -18.23 20.91
C GLY A 5 -0.24 -16.81 20.73
N GLU A 6 0.36 -15.78 21.33
CA GLU A 6 -0.12 -14.39 21.20
C GLU A 6 0.19 -13.76 19.83
N LEU A 7 1.22 -14.27 19.14
CA LEU A 7 1.59 -13.85 17.80
C LEU A 7 1.05 -14.86 16.78
N ASP A 8 -0.15 -14.60 16.26
CA ASP A 8 -0.94 -15.55 15.47
C ASP A 8 -0.88 -15.29 13.96
N THR A 9 -0.33 -14.14 13.55
CA THR A 9 -0.33 -13.71 12.16
C THR A 9 1.08 -13.69 11.59
N ARG A 10 1.28 -14.30 10.43
CA ARG A 10 2.58 -14.29 9.74
C ARG A 10 2.64 -13.16 8.71
N LEU A 11 3.62 -12.28 8.85
CA LEU A 11 3.87 -11.17 7.92
C LEU A 11 5.20 -11.38 7.19
N MET A 12 5.25 -10.98 5.92
CA MET A 12 6.50 -10.80 5.19
C MET A 12 6.99 -9.36 5.39
N ARG A 13 8.25 -9.18 5.72
CA ARG A 13 8.86 -7.86 5.88
C ARG A 13 9.68 -7.48 4.64
N PHE A 14 9.59 -6.22 4.27
CA PHE A 14 10.35 -5.61 3.18
C PHE A 14 11.10 -4.39 3.69
N GLY A 15 12.26 -4.10 3.09
CA GLY A 15 13.01 -2.88 3.33
C GLY A 15 12.31 -1.64 2.79
N ALA A 16 12.90 -0.47 3.04
CA ALA A 16 12.53 0.75 2.34
C ALA A 16 12.86 0.64 0.84
N ALA A 17 12.24 1.49 0.02
CA ALA A 17 12.55 1.56 -1.40
C ALA A 17 14.04 1.91 -1.63
N THR A 18 14.69 1.20 -2.53
CA THR A 18 16.10 1.41 -2.92
C THR A 18 16.25 1.37 -4.45
N GLY A 19 17.23 2.09 -4.99
CA GLY A 19 17.57 2.03 -6.42
C GLY A 19 16.67 2.86 -7.35
N THR A 20 16.89 2.70 -8.65
CA THR A 20 16.08 3.30 -9.73
C THR A 20 16.06 2.32 -10.92
N PRO A 21 14.94 1.63 -11.21
CA PRO A 21 13.62 1.73 -10.57
C PRO A 21 13.64 1.31 -9.09
N PRO A 22 12.66 1.74 -8.27
CA PRO A 22 12.61 1.40 -6.86
C PRO A 22 12.36 -0.10 -6.67
N GLU A 23 13.11 -0.70 -5.75
CA GLU A 23 12.96 -2.07 -5.28
C GLU A 23 12.82 -2.11 -3.76
N TRP A 24 12.02 -3.05 -3.25
CA TRP A 24 11.82 -3.27 -1.82
C TRP A 24 12.40 -4.64 -1.43
N PRO A 25 13.62 -4.70 -0.87
CA PRO A 25 14.28 -5.96 -0.55
C PRO A 25 13.46 -6.79 0.43
N GLN A 26 13.31 -8.10 0.18
CA GLN A 26 12.65 -8.99 1.14
C GLN A 26 13.57 -9.26 2.34
N LEU A 27 13.11 -8.92 3.55
CA LEU A 27 13.88 -9.03 4.80
C LEU A 27 13.43 -10.20 5.68
N GLY A 28 12.64 -11.13 5.11
CA GLY A 28 12.17 -12.34 5.77
C GLY A 28 10.80 -12.21 6.45
N LYS A 29 10.38 -13.30 7.08
CA LYS A 29 9.06 -13.41 7.72
C LYS A 29 9.14 -13.16 9.23
N LEU A 30 8.04 -12.70 9.81
CA LEU A 30 7.87 -12.55 11.26
C LEU A 30 6.46 -12.96 11.70
N TRP A 31 6.33 -13.31 12.98
CA TRP A 31 5.04 -13.53 13.63
C TRP A 31 4.64 -12.26 14.37
N ALA A 32 3.37 -11.88 14.25
CA ALA A 32 2.82 -10.66 14.78
C ALA A 32 1.44 -10.90 15.41
N LYS A 33 1.10 -10.02 16.35
CA LYS A 33 -0.26 -9.75 16.77
C LYS A 33 -0.67 -8.42 16.15
N ILE A 34 -1.83 -8.36 15.52
CA ILE A 34 -2.30 -7.15 14.83
C ILE A 34 -3.58 -6.67 15.51
N ILE A 35 -3.61 -5.40 15.86
CA ILE A 35 -4.78 -4.72 16.42
C ILE A 35 -5.06 -3.52 15.53
N ASP A 36 -6.01 -3.69 14.62
CA ASP A 36 -6.54 -2.58 13.82
C ASP A 36 -7.25 -1.57 14.74
N PRO A 37 -7.16 -0.26 14.44
CA PRO A 37 -7.89 0.74 15.22
C PRO A 37 -9.39 0.46 15.11
N LYS A 38 -10.13 0.66 16.21
CA LYS A 38 -11.59 0.66 16.14
C LYS A 38 -11.98 1.74 15.14
N ALA A 39 -12.79 1.39 14.15
CA ALA A 39 -13.24 2.33 13.13
C ALA A 39 -13.82 3.57 13.82
N ALA A 40 -13.08 4.68 13.81
CA ALA A 40 -13.67 6.00 14.03
C ALA A 40 -14.73 6.14 12.93
N GLY A 41 -15.98 6.44 13.32
CA GLY A 41 -17.15 6.28 12.46
C GLY A 41 -16.93 6.83 11.05
N ARG A 42 -17.39 6.10 10.02
CA ARG A 42 -17.30 6.35 8.56
C ARG A 42 -16.75 7.73 8.11
N GLU A 43 -15.51 8.07 8.46
CA GLU A 43 -14.81 9.13 7.74
C GLU A 43 -14.48 8.54 6.37
N ALA A 44 -14.87 9.26 5.32
CA ALA A 44 -14.56 8.85 3.97
C ALA A 44 -13.04 8.78 3.83
N GLN A 45 -12.52 7.56 3.71
CA GLN A 45 -11.11 7.32 3.43
C GLN A 45 -10.74 8.12 2.17
N ALA A 46 -9.78 9.04 2.28
CA ALA A 46 -9.42 9.96 1.18
C ALA A 46 -8.26 9.46 0.30
N SER A 47 -7.62 8.37 0.71
CA SER A 47 -6.46 7.78 0.02
C SER A 47 -6.39 6.29 0.32
N ILE A 48 -5.50 5.55 -0.34
CA ILE A 48 -5.27 4.14 0.00
C ILE A 48 -4.83 3.90 1.46
N TYR A 49 -4.36 4.92 2.17
CA TYR A 49 -4.02 4.82 3.58
C TYR A 49 -5.24 4.88 4.49
N ALA A 50 -5.32 3.97 5.46
CA ALA A 50 -6.32 4.03 6.51
C ALA A 50 -6.12 5.26 7.41
N THR A 51 -7.22 5.85 7.90
CA THR A 51 -7.23 7.06 8.75
C THR A 51 -6.59 6.86 10.12
N GLY A 52 -6.51 5.61 10.62
CA GLY A 52 -5.91 5.29 11.92
C GLY A 52 -4.71 4.36 11.81
N SER A 53 -3.80 4.46 12.78
CA SER A 53 -2.66 3.55 12.91
C SER A 53 -3.08 2.21 13.49
N THR A 54 -2.56 1.15 12.89
CA THR A 54 -2.63 -0.24 13.32
C THR A 54 -1.49 -0.53 14.29
N LEU A 55 -1.81 -1.09 15.45
CA LEU A 55 -0.80 -1.53 16.39
C LEU A 55 -0.40 -2.97 16.06
N ILE A 56 0.87 -3.17 15.75
CA ILE A 56 1.45 -4.48 15.45
C ILE A 56 2.46 -4.82 16.54
N THR A 57 2.29 -5.94 17.23
CA THR A 57 3.25 -6.42 18.22
C THR A 57 4.03 -7.59 17.67
N VAL A 58 5.35 -7.56 17.81
CA VAL A 58 6.26 -8.64 17.39
C VAL A 58 7.25 -8.95 18.53
N ARG A 59 8.02 -10.04 18.40
CA ARG A 59 9.15 -10.29 19.31
C ARG A 59 10.22 -9.21 19.10
N THR A 60 10.92 -8.84 20.18
CA THR A 60 12.01 -7.85 20.12
C THR A 60 13.01 -8.17 19.01
N ARG A 61 13.27 -7.16 18.17
CA ARG A 61 14.19 -7.19 17.04
C ARG A 61 14.74 -5.77 16.83
N GLY A 62 16.05 -5.65 16.64
CA GLY A 62 16.72 -4.35 16.45
C GLY A 62 16.80 -3.88 14.99
N ASP A 63 16.33 -4.68 14.04
CA ASP A 63 16.46 -4.44 12.60
C ASP A 63 15.14 -4.00 11.94
N ILE A 64 14.08 -3.78 12.74
CA ILE A 64 12.79 -3.26 12.29
C ILE A 64 12.81 -1.74 12.45
N LEU A 65 12.56 -1.02 11.36
CA LEU A 65 12.73 0.44 11.29
C LEU A 65 11.51 1.10 10.61
N PRO A 66 11.18 2.36 10.96
CA PRO A 66 10.24 3.17 10.19
C PRO A 66 10.58 3.25 8.70
N GLY A 67 9.56 3.34 7.86
CA GLY A 67 9.69 3.32 6.39
C GLY A 67 9.79 1.93 5.76
N GLN A 68 9.95 0.87 6.57
CA GLN A 68 9.82 -0.51 6.10
C GLN A 68 8.34 -0.89 5.89
N LEU A 69 8.12 -1.95 5.11
CA LEU A 69 6.78 -2.46 4.81
C LEU A 69 6.58 -3.86 5.37
N LEU A 70 5.35 -4.14 5.78
CA LEU A 70 4.89 -5.48 6.15
C LEU A 70 3.74 -5.89 5.23
N LYS A 71 3.83 -7.07 4.63
CA LYS A 71 2.75 -7.67 3.82
C LYS A 71 2.10 -8.81 4.60
N GLY A 72 0.80 -8.67 4.85
CA GLY A 72 -0.07 -9.77 5.25
C GLY A 72 -0.77 -10.38 4.03
N ASN A 73 -1.71 -11.30 4.25
CA ASN A 73 -2.41 -11.97 3.14
C ASN A 73 -3.27 -11.01 2.30
N ALA A 74 -3.90 -10.02 2.95
CA ALA A 74 -4.90 -9.16 2.31
C ALA A 74 -4.52 -7.67 2.27
N CYS A 75 -3.43 -7.26 2.93
CA CYS A 75 -3.07 -5.86 3.02
C CYS A 75 -1.58 -5.66 3.30
N TRP A 76 -1.16 -4.42 3.07
CA TRP A 76 0.16 -3.91 3.42
C TRP A 76 0.07 -2.98 4.62
N TYR A 77 1.18 -2.87 5.34
CA TYR A 77 1.35 -1.95 6.44
C TYR A 77 2.68 -1.19 6.25
N LEU A 78 2.63 0.14 6.34
CA LEU A 78 3.80 0.99 6.41
C LEU A 78 4.17 1.23 7.87
N ILE A 79 5.39 0.87 8.26
CA ILE A 79 5.89 1.13 9.62
C ILE A 79 6.11 2.64 9.77
N GLU A 80 5.36 3.26 10.68
CA GLU A 80 5.47 4.69 10.98
C GLU A 80 6.40 4.94 12.16
N ASP A 81 6.29 4.09 13.19
CA ASP A 81 7.07 4.21 14.42
C ASP A 81 7.22 2.85 15.13
N THR A 82 8.21 2.77 16.02
CA THR A 82 8.49 1.56 16.82
C THR A 82 8.82 1.92 18.27
N ALA A 83 8.22 1.21 19.22
CA ALA A 83 8.51 1.33 20.65
C ALA A 83 8.98 -0.02 21.21
N SER A 84 10.08 0.00 21.94
CA SER A 84 10.62 -1.20 22.59
C SER A 84 9.91 -1.47 23.92
N GLU A 85 9.53 -2.72 24.13
CA GLU A 85 8.86 -3.22 25.35
C GLU A 85 9.63 -4.45 25.87
N PRO A 86 9.59 -4.79 27.17
CA PRO A 86 10.27 -5.97 27.70
C PRO A 86 9.83 -7.28 27.02
N GLY A 87 10.69 -7.77 26.10
CA GLY A 87 10.49 -8.99 25.31
C GLY A 87 9.59 -8.82 24.08
N ALA A 88 9.20 -7.60 23.72
CA ALA A 88 8.42 -7.29 22.52
C ALA A 88 8.94 -6.03 21.81
N LEU A 89 8.47 -5.83 20.58
CA LEU A 89 8.52 -4.55 19.89
C LEU A 89 7.09 -4.20 19.49
N GLN A 90 6.64 -3.02 19.89
CA GLN A 90 5.39 -2.44 19.40
C GLN A 90 5.69 -1.60 18.17
N ILE A 91 4.89 -1.79 17.14
CA ILE A 91 5.01 -1.11 15.86
C ILE A 91 3.70 -0.35 15.65
N SER A 92 3.80 0.97 15.48
CA SER A 92 2.71 1.76 14.91
C SER A 92 2.85 1.72 13.41
N ALA A 93 1.84 1.22 12.71
CA ALA A 93 1.88 1.12 11.26
C ALA A 93 0.60 1.64 10.62
N ARG A 94 0.71 2.26 9.45
CA ARG A 94 -0.46 2.64 8.65
C ARG A 94 -0.83 1.50 7.73
N LYS A 95 -2.09 1.03 7.83
CA LYS A 95 -2.63 0.03 6.91
C LYS A 95 -2.93 0.66 5.56
N LEU A 96 -2.59 -0.04 4.49
CA LEU A 96 -2.96 0.32 3.12
C LEU A 96 -4.24 -0.46 2.78
N SER A 97 -5.37 0.25 2.86
CA SER A 97 -6.73 -0.25 2.70
C SER A 97 -7.26 0.07 1.30
N GLY A 98 -6.69 -0.55 0.27
CA GLY A 98 -7.26 -0.52 -1.07
C GLY A 98 -8.18 -1.72 -1.31
N GLU A 99 -8.67 -1.81 -2.54
CA GLU A 99 -9.49 -2.89 -3.03
C GLU A 99 -8.71 -3.77 -4.02
N PRO A 100 -9.04 -5.07 -4.10
CA PRO A 100 -8.52 -5.94 -5.15
C PRO A 100 -8.83 -5.36 -6.53
N ALA A 101 -7.78 -5.27 -7.35
CA ALA A 101 -7.83 -4.81 -8.72
C ALA A 101 -6.92 -5.68 -9.59
N THR A 102 -7.04 -5.51 -10.91
CA THR A 102 -6.13 -6.12 -11.88
C THR A 102 -5.41 -5.02 -12.63
N TYR A 103 -4.08 -5.11 -12.68
CA TYR A 103 -3.25 -4.26 -13.50
C TYR A 103 -2.92 -4.99 -14.80
N THR A 104 -3.19 -4.35 -15.93
CA THR A 104 -2.92 -4.90 -17.26
C THR A 104 -1.94 -3.98 -17.98
N PRO A 105 -0.66 -4.37 -18.06
CA PRO A 105 0.31 -3.64 -18.87
C PRO A 105 -0.11 -3.64 -20.33
N LYS A 106 0.17 -2.55 -21.06
CA LYS A 106 -0.01 -2.49 -22.52
C LYS A 106 0.76 -3.60 -23.24
N GLN A 107 1.90 -4.01 -22.67
CA GLN A 107 2.72 -5.12 -23.13
C GLN A 107 3.05 -6.00 -21.92
N GLY A 108 2.35 -7.14 -21.80
CA GLY A 108 2.55 -8.09 -20.71
C GLY A 108 1.25 -8.74 -20.27
N GLU A 109 1.37 -9.64 -19.31
CA GLU A 109 0.24 -10.35 -18.74
C GLU A 109 -0.43 -9.52 -17.61
N PRO A 110 -1.75 -9.59 -17.47
CA PRO A 110 -2.45 -9.01 -16.32
C PRO A 110 -1.99 -9.64 -15.00
N TYR A 111 -1.89 -8.84 -13.94
CA TYR A 111 -1.56 -9.32 -12.61
C TYR A 111 -2.37 -8.60 -11.51
N PRO A 112 -2.60 -9.26 -10.35
CA PRO A 112 -3.39 -8.68 -9.28
C PRO A 112 -2.61 -7.56 -8.58
N VAL A 113 -3.32 -6.49 -8.25
CA VAL A 113 -2.82 -5.36 -7.45
C VAL A 113 -3.89 -4.89 -6.46
N THR A 114 -3.48 -4.08 -5.51
CA THR A 114 -4.37 -3.34 -4.63
C THR A 114 -4.45 -1.88 -5.11
N ALA A 115 -5.68 -1.40 -5.32
CA ALA A 115 -5.92 -0.05 -5.84
C ALA A 115 -6.97 0.69 -5.01
N PHE A 116 -6.93 2.03 -5.02
CA PHE A 116 -7.95 2.86 -4.36
C PHE A 116 -8.36 4.01 -5.28
N LEU A 117 -9.67 4.17 -5.48
CA LEU A 117 -10.23 5.28 -6.27
C LEU A 117 -10.19 6.57 -5.43
N ALA A 118 -9.14 7.36 -5.58
CA ALA A 118 -8.85 8.53 -4.76
C ALA A 118 -9.69 9.77 -5.13
N ALA A 119 -10.01 9.93 -6.41
CA ALA A 119 -10.86 11.02 -6.87
C ALA A 119 -11.65 10.61 -8.12
N GLU A 120 -12.85 11.16 -8.26
CA GLU A 120 -13.73 10.96 -9.41
C GLU A 120 -14.10 12.30 -10.04
N ASN A 121 -14.37 12.28 -11.34
CA ASN A 121 -14.86 13.44 -12.10
C ASN A 121 -13.95 14.67 -11.97
N VAL A 122 -12.63 14.45 -11.92
CA VAL A 122 -11.64 15.52 -11.99
C VAL A 122 -11.66 16.07 -13.40
N MET A 123 -12.09 17.33 -13.55
CA MET A 123 -12.19 17.98 -14.85
C MET A 123 -10.81 18.42 -15.34
N VAL A 124 -10.39 17.92 -16.50
CA VAL A 124 -9.09 18.25 -17.10
C VAL A 124 -9.23 18.80 -18.51
N GLY A 125 -8.24 19.62 -18.90
CA GLY A 125 -8.14 20.20 -20.24
C GLY A 125 -9.16 21.31 -20.53
N ALA A 126 -9.02 21.94 -21.69
CA ALA A 126 -9.86 23.08 -22.10
C ALA A 126 -11.34 22.71 -22.33
N ARG A 127 -11.65 21.40 -22.41
CA ARG A 127 -13.00 20.86 -22.64
C ARG A 127 -13.64 20.27 -21.39
N SER A 128 -13.01 20.39 -20.22
CA SER A 128 -13.49 19.84 -18.94
C SER A 128 -13.85 18.35 -19.05
N GLU A 129 -12.90 17.55 -19.53
CA GLU A 129 -13.12 16.11 -19.64
C GLU A 129 -13.00 15.46 -18.26
N PRO A 130 -13.93 14.59 -17.85
CA PRO A 130 -13.85 13.91 -16.56
C PRO A 130 -12.73 12.88 -16.57
N ARG A 131 -11.96 12.84 -15.49
CA ARG A 131 -10.96 11.83 -15.18
C ARG A 131 -11.10 11.33 -13.76
N HIS A 132 -10.45 10.21 -13.49
CA HIS A 132 -10.36 9.62 -12.16
C HIS A 132 -8.90 9.56 -11.72
N GLN A 133 -8.68 9.52 -10.40
CA GLN A 133 -7.36 9.29 -9.82
C GLN A 133 -7.37 7.98 -9.06
N ILE A 134 -6.38 7.13 -9.30
CA ILE A 134 -6.22 5.84 -8.62
C ILE A 134 -4.88 5.79 -7.91
N ASP A 135 -4.90 5.46 -6.62
CA ASP A 135 -3.71 5.11 -5.84
C ASP A 135 -3.38 3.63 -6.05
N LEU A 136 -2.10 3.31 -6.24
CA LEU A 136 -1.56 1.95 -6.36
C LEU A 136 -0.46 1.74 -5.32
N ILE A 137 -0.32 0.51 -4.85
CA ILE A 137 0.79 0.10 -3.97
C ILE A 137 2.01 -0.21 -4.84
N LEU A 138 3.05 0.62 -4.74
CA LEU A 138 4.25 0.54 -5.57
C LEU A 138 4.95 -0.83 -5.54
N PRO A 139 5.20 -1.46 -4.37
CA PRO A 139 5.79 -2.80 -4.29
C PRO A 139 5.03 -3.92 -5.01
N GLU A 140 3.78 -3.70 -5.43
CA GLU A 140 3.00 -4.68 -6.21
C GLU A 140 3.17 -4.52 -7.72
N LEU A 141 3.82 -3.43 -8.16
CA LEU A 141 3.98 -3.12 -9.57
C LEU A 141 5.28 -3.70 -10.12
N VAL A 142 5.22 -4.15 -11.37
CA VAL A 142 6.38 -4.72 -12.07
C VAL A 142 6.94 -3.67 -13.02
N PRO A 143 8.22 -3.26 -12.87
CA PRO A 143 8.83 -2.32 -13.79
C PRO A 143 8.90 -2.88 -15.23
N PRO A 144 8.72 -2.03 -16.26
CA PRO A 144 8.28 -0.64 -16.17
C PRO A 144 6.76 -0.56 -15.98
N PHE A 145 6.32 0.22 -14.99
CA PHE A 145 4.92 0.32 -14.56
C PHE A 145 4.32 1.72 -14.80
N ALA A 146 3.01 1.82 -14.61
CA ALA A 146 2.20 3.03 -14.68
C ALA A 146 2.42 3.85 -15.98
N ARG A 147 2.62 3.16 -17.11
CA ARG A 147 2.82 3.80 -18.40
C ARG A 147 1.50 4.21 -19.01
N GLN A 148 1.55 5.26 -19.81
CA GLN A 148 0.38 5.69 -20.58
C GLN A 148 -0.12 4.56 -21.48
N GLY A 149 -1.41 4.24 -21.35
CA GLY A 149 -2.07 3.15 -22.06
C GLY A 149 -2.10 1.81 -21.33
N ASP A 150 -1.40 1.65 -20.22
CA ASP A 150 -1.66 0.55 -19.28
C ASP A 150 -3.07 0.70 -18.70
N GLN A 151 -3.63 -0.37 -18.14
CA GLN A 151 -5.01 -0.40 -17.68
C GLN A 151 -5.13 -0.93 -16.26
N ILE A 152 -6.14 -0.45 -15.54
CA ILE A 152 -6.50 -0.90 -14.20
C ILE A 152 -7.97 -1.30 -14.23
N THR A 153 -8.27 -2.55 -13.90
CA THR A 153 -9.64 -3.01 -13.67
C THR A 153 -9.92 -3.00 -12.18
N LEU A 154 -10.82 -2.11 -11.74
CA LEU A 154 -11.21 -1.91 -10.34
C LEU A 154 -12.73 -1.89 -10.26
N ARG A 155 -13.31 -2.66 -9.33
CA ARG A 155 -14.78 -2.79 -9.16
C ARG A 155 -15.53 -3.15 -10.46
N GLY A 156 -14.90 -3.96 -11.31
CA GLY A 156 -15.45 -4.36 -12.61
C GLY A 156 -15.40 -3.29 -13.70
N ARG A 157 -14.91 -2.08 -13.41
CA ARG A 157 -14.69 -1.02 -14.40
C ARG A 157 -13.22 -1.00 -14.82
N GLN A 158 -12.99 -0.83 -16.12
CA GLN A 158 -11.67 -0.70 -16.70
C GLN A 158 -11.34 0.78 -16.86
N TYR A 159 -10.15 1.15 -16.42
CA TYR A 159 -9.61 2.50 -16.49
C TYR A 159 -8.31 2.48 -17.27
N ARG A 160 -8.11 3.41 -18.19
CA ARG A 160 -6.85 3.54 -18.94
C ARG A 160 -5.97 4.60 -18.31
N ILE A 161 -4.70 4.29 -18.07
CA ILE A 161 -3.73 5.25 -17.52
C ILE A 161 -3.40 6.31 -18.57
N ASP A 162 -3.65 7.56 -18.22
CA ASP A 162 -3.28 8.73 -19.00
C ASP A 162 -1.88 9.24 -18.63
N GLY A 163 -1.52 9.14 -17.36
CA GLY A 163 -0.21 9.56 -16.85
C GLY A 163 -0.11 9.46 -15.34
N LEU A 164 1.10 9.75 -14.84
CA LEU A 164 1.40 9.86 -13.42
C LEU A 164 1.00 11.24 -12.88
N ILE A 165 0.51 11.29 -11.65
CA ILE A 165 0.37 12.56 -10.93
C ILE A 165 1.75 12.93 -10.37
N GLU A 166 2.28 14.07 -10.80
CA GLU A 166 3.58 14.57 -10.34
C GLU A 166 3.60 14.76 -8.82
N GLY A 167 4.70 14.34 -8.18
CA GLY A 167 4.87 14.43 -6.71
C GLY A 167 4.03 13.44 -5.89
N SER A 168 3.30 12.53 -6.53
CA SER A 168 2.48 11.52 -5.81
C SER A 168 3.26 10.29 -5.33
N ASP A 169 4.42 10.02 -5.93
CA ASP A 169 5.30 8.93 -5.50
C ASP A 169 5.95 9.29 -4.17
N ASN A 170 5.62 8.52 -3.13
CA ASN A 170 6.17 8.66 -1.80
C ASN A 170 7.03 7.45 -1.38
N GLY A 171 7.45 6.62 -2.34
CA GLY A 171 8.22 5.40 -2.12
C GLY A 171 7.41 4.21 -1.58
N THR A 172 6.08 4.35 -1.42
CA THR A 172 5.17 3.28 -0.98
C THR A 172 3.94 3.16 -1.88
N THR A 173 3.41 4.29 -2.30
CA THR A 173 2.25 4.38 -3.19
C THR A 173 2.55 5.35 -4.32
N LEU A 174 1.86 5.17 -5.45
CA LEU A 174 1.86 6.14 -6.55
C LEU A 174 0.41 6.45 -6.95
N ARG A 175 0.18 7.65 -7.48
CA ARG A 175 -1.13 8.04 -8.02
C ARG A 175 -1.07 8.22 -9.53
N VAL A 176 -2.05 7.62 -10.21
CA VAL A 176 -2.24 7.76 -11.65
C VAL A 176 -3.51 8.52 -11.98
N MET A 177 -3.45 9.30 -13.06
CA MET A 177 -4.65 9.82 -13.73
C MET A 177 -5.16 8.77 -14.73
N VAL A 178 -6.47 8.54 -14.72
CA VAL A 178 -7.09 7.55 -15.60
C VAL A 178 -8.40 8.05 -16.22
N ALA A 179 -8.74 7.49 -17.39
CA ALA A 179 -10.00 7.69 -18.10
C ALA A 179 -10.87 6.42 -18.06
#